data_AF-A0A6B3IC82-F1
#
_entry.id   AF-A0A6B3IC82-F1
#
_cell.length_a   1.000
_cell.length_b   1.000
_cell.length_c   1.000
_cell.angle_alpha   90.00
_cell.angle_beta   90.00
_cell.angle_gamma   90.00
#
_symmetry.space_group_name_H-M   'P 1'
#
loop_
_entity.id
_entity.type
_entity.pdbx_description
1 polymer ?
#
loop_
_entity_poly.entity_id
_entity_poly.type
_entity_poly.pdbx_seq_one_letter_code
_entity_poly.pdbx_strand_id
1 'polypeptide(L)' 'PKGCVITHASFMFESDTMVARWEPVFHSRPGDEAATLLFLPLAHVFGRMVEIAAVRGRVKLGHQPELSANALMP' A
#
# COMPACT_ATOMS: atom_id res chain seq x y z
N PRO A 1 -0.32 22.24 11.51
CA PRO A 1 0.06 21.50 10.28
C PRO A 1 0.04 22.42 9.04
N LYS A 2 1.02 22.28 8.14
CA LYS A 2 0.99 22.89 6.80
C LYS A 2 0.75 21.79 5.77
N GLY A 3 -0.02 22.06 4.73
CA GLY A 3 -0.23 21.11 3.63
C GLY A 3 1.06 20.90 2.84
N CYS A 4 1.37 19.64 2.51
CA CYS A 4 2.43 19.27 1.58
C CYS A 4 1.80 18.96 0.23
N VAL A 5 2.19 19.69 -0.81
CA VAL A 5 1.71 19.40 -2.17
C VAL A 5 2.42 18.15 -2.67
N ILE A 6 1.63 17.12 -2.99
CA ILE A 6 2.12 15.90 -3.62
C ILE A 6 1.62 15.92 -5.07
N THR A 7 2.55 16.04 -6.01
CA THR A 7 2.20 15.95 -7.43
C THR A 7 2.03 14.50 -7.85
N HIS A 8 1.26 14.25 -8.90
CA HIS A 8 1.11 12.91 -9.45
C HIS A 8 2.47 12.31 -9.83
N ALA A 9 3.32 13.07 -10.52
CA ALA A 9 4.65 12.60 -10.95
C ALA A 9 5.54 12.20 -9.76
N SER A 10 5.62 13.02 -8.72
CA SER A 10 6.42 12.69 -7.53
C SER A 10 5.90 11.45 -6.81
N PHE A 11 4.58 11.29 -6.74
CA PHE A 11 3.98 10.16 -6.03
C PHE A 11 4.14 8.85 -6.80
N MET A 12 3.89 8.88 -8.12
CA MET A 12 4.08 7.69 -8.96
C MET A 12 5.55 7.28 -9.05
N PHE A 13 6.49 8.24 -9.11
CA PHE A 13 7.91 7.91 -9.06
C PHE A 13 8.26 7.12 -7.79
N GLU A 14 7.75 7.57 -6.63
CA GLU A 14 7.98 6.91 -5.35
C GLU A 14 7.32 5.53 -5.28
N SER A 15 6.05 5.43 -5.65
CA SER A 15 5.31 4.15 -5.64
C SER A 15 5.93 3.11 -6.58
N ASP A 16 6.35 3.52 -7.77
CA ASP A 16 6.99 2.64 -8.76
C ASP A 16 8.37 2.17 -8.28
N THR A 17 9.13 3.07 -7.66
CA THR A 17 10.42 2.74 -7.04
C THR A 17 10.24 1.70 -5.95
N MET A 18 9.19 1.83 -5.12
CA MET A 18 8.91 0.85 -4.07
C MET A 18 8.57 -0.52 -4.67
N VAL A 19 7.64 -0.59 -5.63
CA VAL A 19 7.26 -1.87 -6.26
C VAL A 19 8.46 -2.54 -6.92
N ALA A 20 9.30 -1.78 -7.64
CA ALA A 20 10.48 -2.33 -8.29
C ALA A 20 11.55 -2.82 -7.29
N ARG A 21 11.75 -2.09 -6.18
CA ARG A 21 12.77 -2.44 -5.19
C ARG A 21 12.35 -3.58 -4.25
N TRP A 22 11.04 -3.73 -4.03
CA TRP A 22 10.45 -4.66 -3.06
C TRP A 22 9.55 -5.68 -3.72
N GLU A 23 9.83 -6.04 -4.98
CA GLU A 23 9.05 -7.02 -5.76
C GLU A 23 8.72 -8.32 -4.99
N PRO A 24 9.64 -8.90 -4.19
CA PRO A 24 9.36 -10.12 -3.42
C PRO A 24 8.26 -9.98 -2.36
N VAL A 25 7.92 -8.75 -1.95
CA VAL A 25 6.80 -8.47 -1.03
C VAL A 25 5.46 -8.66 -1.74
N PHE A 26 5.42 -8.39 -3.04
CA PHE A 26 4.21 -8.48 -3.86
C PHE A 26 4.08 -9.84 -4.55
N HIS A 27 5.19 -10.44 -4.98
CA HIS A 27 5.21 -11.75 -5.60
C HIS A 27 6.42 -12.55 -5.13
N SER A 28 6.23 -13.35 -4.07
CA SER A 28 7.33 -14.12 -3.47
C SER A 28 7.74 -15.33 -4.33
N ARG A 29 6.81 -15.89 -5.11
CA ARG A 29 7.00 -17.07 -5.95
C ARG A 29 5.99 -17.10 -7.11
N PRO A 30 6.28 -17.81 -8.22
CA PRO A 30 5.31 -18.01 -9.30
C PRO A 30 4.03 -18.69 -8.80
N GLY A 31 2.88 -18.11 -9.12
CA GLY A 31 1.57 -18.64 -8.72
C GLY A 31 1.11 -18.27 -7.31
N ASP A 32 1.85 -17.43 -6.58
CA ASP A 32 1.41 -16.91 -5.28
C ASP A 32 0.36 -15.79 -5.47
N GLU A 33 -0.70 -15.81 -4.66
CA GLU A 33 -1.65 -14.70 -4.55
C GLU A 33 -1.35 -13.90 -3.29
N ALA A 34 -0.46 -12.90 -3.40
CA ALA A 34 -0.27 -11.97 -2.28
C ALA A 34 -1.52 -11.12 -2.04
N ALA A 35 -1.74 -10.77 -0.78
CA ALA A 35 -2.79 -9.87 -0.35
C ALA A 35 -2.26 -8.85 0.66
N THR A 36 -2.74 -7.61 0.57
CA THR A 36 -2.41 -6.52 1.48
C THR A 36 -3.68 -6.08 2.20
N LEU A 37 -3.65 -6.07 3.54
CA LEU A 37 -4.69 -5.45 4.36
C LEU A 37 -4.25 -4.03 4.74
N LEU A 38 -4.92 -3.03 4.18
CA LEU A 38 -4.70 -1.63 4.49
C LEU A 38 -5.56 -1.20 5.67
N PHE A 39 -4.94 -1.15 6.84
CA PHE A 39 -5.52 -0.61 8.06
C PHE A 39 -4.89 0.73 8.50
N LEU A 40 -3.95 1.24 7.70
CA LEU A 40 -3.29 2.51 7.95
C LEU A 40 -4.17 3.67 7.51
N PRO A 41 -4.19 4.80 8.24
CA PRO A 41 -4.94 5.98 7.83
C PRO A 41 -4.51 6.51 6.46
N LEU A 42 -5.46 6.64 5.54
CA LEU A 42 -5.23 7.19 4.19
C LEU A 42 -4.84 8.68 4.18
N ALA A 43 -5.10 9.39 5.28
CA ALA A 43 -4.66 10.78 5.45
C ALA A 43 -3.12 10.90 5.54
N HIS A 44 -2.41 9.82 5.83
CA HIS A 44 -0.96 9.78 5.87
C HIS A 44 -0.41 9.26 4.54
N VAL A 45 0.61 9.94 3.99
CA VAL A 45 1.21 9.61 2.69
C VAL A 45 1.67 8.15 2.60
N PHE A 46 2.12 7.56 3.73
CA PHE A 46 2.51 6.16 3.79
C PHE A 46 1.34 5.20 3.48
N GLY A 47 0.17 5.41 4.08
CA GLY A 47 -1.00 4.57 3.81
C GLY A 47 -1.45 4.68 2.35
N ARG A 48 -1.43 5.91 1.81
CA ARG A 48 -1.76 6.18 0.41
C ARG A 48 -0.77 5.52 -0.55
N MET A 49 0.52 5.53 -0.21
CA MET A 49 1.57 4.92 -1.02
C MET A 49 1.42 3.40 -1.06
N VAL A 50 1.18 2.77 0.09
CA VAL A 50 0.96 1.31 0.17
C VAL A 50 -0.27 0.89 -0.61
N GLU A 51 -1.36 1.67 -0.54
CA GLU A 51 -2.58 1.47 -1.34
C GLU A 51 -2.26 1.42 -2.85
N ILE A 52 -1.57 2.45 -3.36
CA ILE A 52 -1.22 2.54 -4.78
C ILE A 52 -0.26 1.44 -5.19
N ALA A 53 0.73 1.12 -4.37
CA ALA A 53 1.69 0.07 -4.67
C ALA A 53 1.04 -1.31 -4.74
N ALA A 54 0.07 -1.61 -3.88
CA ALA A 54 -0.70 -2.85 -3.96
C ALA A 54 -1.46 -2.95 -5.30
N VAL A 55 -2.11 -1.86 -5.72
CA VAL A 55 -2.79 -1.78 -7.03
C VAL A 55 -1.80 -1.95 -8.18
N ARG A 56 -0.65 -1.27 -8.12
CA ARG A 56 0.42 -1.36 -9.13
C ARG A 56 1.04 -2.75 -9.22
N GLY A 57 1.24 -3.40 -8.07
CA GLY A 57 1.71 -4.76 -7.94
C GLY A 57 0.65 -5.80 -8.29
N ARG A 58 -0.58 -5.41 -8.62
CA ARG A 58 -1.70 -6.31 -8.93
C ARG A 58 -1.98 -7.35 -7.83
N VAL A 59 -1.73 -6.98 -6.58
CA VAL A 59 -2.03 -7.85 -5.42
C VAL A 59 -3.40 -7.51 -4.86
N LYS A 60 -4.03 -8.47 -4.20
CA LYS A 60 -5.38 -8.31 -3.63
C LYS A 60 -5.33 -7.30 -2.48
N LEU A 61 -6.12 -6.23 -2.55
CA LEU A 61 -6.16 -5.20 -1.50
C LEU A 61 -7.48 -5.32 -0.71
N GLY A 62 -7.36 -5.46 0.61
CA GLY A 62 -8.46 -5.27 1.56
C GLY A 62 -8.26 -3.96 2.32
N HIS A 63 -9.34 -3.24 2.64
CA HIS A 63 -9.28 -2.07 3.51
C HIS A 63 -10.07 -2.32 4.79
N GLN A 64 -9.44 -2.05 5.93
CA GLN A 64 -10.07 -2.09 7.25
C GLN A 64 -9.87 -0.71 7.90
N PRO A 65 -10.90 0.14 8.00
CA PRO A 65 -10.75 1.48 8.59
C PRO A 65 -10.46 1.48 10.09
N GLU A 66 -10.71 0.38 10.81
CA GLU A 66 -10.49 0.29 12.25
C GLU A 66 -9.14 -0.35 12.63
N LEU A 67 -8.35 0.36 13.44
CA LEU A 67 -7.01 -0.09 13.90
C LEU A 67 -7.06 -0.99 15.15
N SER A 68 -8.24 -1.22 15.73
CA SER A 68 -8.35 -1.95 16.98
C SER A 68 -7.94 -3.41 16.79
N ALA A 69 -7.24 -3.99 17.77
CA ALA A 69 -6.83 -5.39 17.70
C ALA A 69 -8.04 -6.31 17.48
N ASN A 70 -9.17 -6.01 18.11
CA ASN A 70 -10.43 -6.75 17.93
C ASN A 70 -10.92 -6.75 16.48
N ALA A 71 -10.72 -5.67 15.72
CA ALA A 71 -11.11 -5.58 14.32
C ALA A 71 -10.16 -6.32 13.36
N LEU A 72 -8.99 -6.74 13.84
CA LEU A 72 -7.93 -7.40 13.07
C LEU A 72 -7.70 -8.86 13.48
N MET A 73 -8.36 -9.33 14.54
CA MET A 73 -8.33 -10.75 14.92
C MET A 73 -9.28 -11.57 14.02
N PRO A 74 -8.95 -12.84 13.72
CA PRO A 74 -9.83 -13.74 12.97
C PRO A 74 -11.13 -14.09 13.71
#